data_AF-A0A4U5R564-F1
#
_entry.id   AF-A0A4U5R564-F1
#
_cell.length_a   1.000
_cell.length_b   1.000
_cell.length_c   1.000
_cell.angle_alpha   90.00
_cell.angle_beta   90.00
_cell.angle_gamma   90.00
#
_symmetry.space_group_name_H-M   'P 1'
#
loop_
_entity.id
_entity.type
_entity.pdbx_description
1 polymer ?
#
loop_
_entity_poly.entity_id
_entity_poly.type
_entity_poly.pdbx_seq_one_letter_code
_entity_poly.pdbx_strand_id
1 'polypeptide(L)'
;PQSFIGINYGQVADNLPPPPSTPKLLQSTSIQKVRLYGSDPAIIEALANTGIGIVIGTANGDIPGLASDPNFAKSWINTNVLPFYPASNIILITVGNEVMTSNDQNLMNKLLPAMQNVQNALNDASLGGKIKVSTVHSMGLLKQSEPPSSGNFDPSYGDLMKGLLEFNSANGSPFAINPYPYFAYRSDTRPETLDFCLFQPNAGRMDGNTKIKYMNMFDAQ
;
A
#
# COMPACT_ATOMS: atom_id res chain seq x y z
N PRO A 1 11.90 -19.03 -4.59
CA PRO A 1 11.19 -18.01 -5.42
C PRO A 1 10.13 -17.28 -4.58
N GLN A 2 10.32 -15.97 -4.35
CA GLN A 2 9.32 -15.14 -3.67
C GLN A 2 8.14 -14.92 -4.63
N SER A 3 6.90 -15.29 -4.27
CA SER A 3 5.76 -14.95 -5.12
C SER A 3 5.60 -13.43 -5.15
N PHE A 4 5.54 -12.88 -6.36
CA PHE A 4 5.41 -11.44 -6.61
C PHE A 4 3.94 -10.97 -6.57
N ILE A 5 2.99 -11.90 -6.45
CA ILE A 5 1.55 -11.61 -6.55
C ILE A 5 0.87 -11.75 -5.20
N GLY A 6 0.07 -10.75 -4.87
CA GLY A 6 -0.82 -10.73 -3.71
C GLY A 6 -2.24 -10.30 -4.11
N ILE A 7 -3.16 -10.34 -3.16
CA ILE A 7 -4.54 -9.85 -3.35
C ILE A 7 -4.95 -8.88 -2.25
N ASN A 8 -5.89 -8.00 -2.57
CA ASN A 8 -6.59 -7.19 -1.57
C ASN A 8 -7.77 -7.99 -1.01
N TYR A 9 -7.87 -8.11 0.30
CA TYR A 9 -9.01 -8.72 0.99
C TYR A 9 -9.99 -7.61 1.38
N GLY A 10 -11.00 -7.41 0.54
CA GLY A 10 -12.13 -6.53 0.86
C GLY A 10 -13.15 -7.22 1.77
N GLN A 11 -13.67 -6.49 2.77
CA GLN A 11 -14.65 -7.00 3.73
C GLN A 11 -16.04 -6.33 3.59
N VAL A 12 -16.19 -5.36 2.69
CA VAL A 12 -17.45 -4.64 2.49
C VAL A 12 -18.36 -5.44 1.56
N ALA A 13 -19.05 -6.43 2.13
CA ALA A 13 -20.06 -7.28 1.49
C ALA A 13 -20.86 -8.04 2.57
N ASP A 14 -21.99 -8.65 2.21
CA ASP A 14 -22.93 -9.31 3.13
C ASP A 14 -22.93 -10.85 3.04
N ASN A 15 -22.10 -11.43 2.16
CA ASN A 15 -22.11 -12.86 1.83
C ASN A 15 -20.72 -13.49 1.72
N LEU A 16 -19.69 -12.86 2.30
CA LEU A 16 -18.32 -13.38 2.24
C LEU A 16 -18.17 -14.67 3.05
N PRO A 17 -17.31 -15.61 2.60
CA PRO A 17 -16.91 -16.75 3.40
C PRO A 17 -16.31 -16.32 4.75
N PRO A 18 -16.47 -17.12 5.82
CA PRO A 18 -15.90 -16.79 7.12
C PRO A 18 -14.37 -16.88 7.08
N PRO A 19 -13.64 -16.06 7.88
CA PRO A 19 -12.18 -16.00 7.87
C PRO A 19 -11.43 -17.34 7.91
N PRO A 20 -11.87 -18.38 8.67
CA PRO A 20 -11.20 -19.69 8.66
C PRO A 20 -11.21 -20.43 7.32
N SER A 21 -12.05 -20.01 6.35
CA SER A 21 -12.05 -20.58 4.99
C SER A 21 -10.94 -19.99 4.11
N THR A 22 -10.42 -18.82 4.46
CA THR A 22 -9.42 -18.07 3.68
C THR A 22 -8.13 -18.84 3.44
N PRO A 23 -7.50 -19.48 4.44
CA PRO A 23 -6.22 -20.15 4.24
C PRO A 23 -6.30 -21.23 3.16
N LYS A 24 -7.34 -22.05 3.20
CA LYS A 24 -7.57 -23.13 2.23
C LYS A 24 -7.74 -22.57 0.82
N LEU A 25 -8.48 -21.47 0.67
CA LEU A 25 -8.64 -20.80 -0.62
C LEU A 25 -7.29 -20.29 -1.14
N LEU A 26 -6.54 -19.54 -0.33
CA LEU A 26 -5.26 -18.98 -0.77
C LEU A 26 -4.23 -20.07 -1.09
N GLN A 27 -4.15 -21.11 -0.27
CA GLN A 27 -3.26 -22.26 -0.49
C GLN A 27 -3.62 -23.08 -1.75
N SER A 28 -4.85 -22.97 -2.25
CA SER A 28 -5.24 -23.56 -3.55
C SER A 28 -4.74 -22.76 -4.76
N THR A 29 -4.08 -21.61 -4.54
CA THR A 29 -3.59 -20.69 -5.57
C THR A 29 -2.08 -20.43 -5.42
N SER A 30 -1.50 -19.62 -6.31
CA SER A 30 -0.12 -19.13 -6.21
C SER A 30 0.04 -17.86 -5.34
N ILE A 31 -1.04 -17.38 -4.72
CA ILE A 31 -1.05 -16.16 -3.91
C ILE A 31 -0.33 -16.42 -2.59
N GLN A 32 0.67 -15.60 -2.27
CA GLN A 32 1.43 -15.70 -1.01
C GLN A 32 1.42 -14.40 -0.20
N LYS A 33 0.66 -13.39 -0.63
CA LYS A 33 0.51 -12.13 0.09
C LYS A 33 -0.94 -11.66 0.07
N VAL A 34 -1.38 -11.09 1.18
CA VAL A 34 -2.72 -10.49 1.32
C VAL A 34 -2.58 -9.11 1.93
N ARG A 35 -3.32 -8.15 1.37
CA ARG A 35 -3.53 -6.83 1.97
C ARG A 35 -4.90 -6.75 2.60
N LEU A 36 -4.93 -6.48 3.90
CA LEU A 36 -6.12 -6.07 4.64
C LEU A 36 -6.17 -4.53 4.68
N TYR A 37 -7.37 -3.96 4.56
CA TYR A 37 -7.57 -2.51 4.71
C TYR A 37 -7.61 -2.07 6.19
N GLY A 38 -7.73 -3.03 7.11
CA GLY A 38 -7.69 -2.86 8.55
C GLY A 38 -6.79 -3.91 9.21
N SER A 39 -7.12 -4.24 10.47
CA SER A 39 -6.41 -5.23 11.29
C SER A 39 -7.38 -6.24 11.91
N ASP A 40 -8.28 -6.80 11.11
CA ASP A 40 -9.28 -7.77 11.57
C ASP A 40 -8.60 -8.99 12.23
N PRO A 41 -8.81 -9.21 13.54
CA PRO A 41 -8.09 -10.24 14.28
C PRO A 41 -8.43 -11.65 13.79
N ALA A 42 -9.67 -11.88 13.35
CA ALA A 42 -10.11 -13.21 12.90
C ALA A 42 -9.45 -13.59 11.56
N ILE A 43 -9.22 -12.62 10.66
CA ILE A 43 -8.50 -12.87 9.40
C ILE A 43 -7.01 -13.07 9.66
N ILE A 44 -6.41 -12.23 10.50
CA ILE A 44 -4.98 -12.34 10.84
C ILE A 44 -4.74 -13.71 11.49
N GLU A 45 -5.54 -14.09 12.49
CA GLU A 45 -5.44 -15.39 13.17
C GLU A 45 -5.68 -16.57 12.22
N ALA A 46 -6.66 -16.48 11.32
CA ALA A 46 -6.90 -17.54 10.34
C ALA A 46 -5.66 -17.81 9.47
N LEU A 47 -4.85 -16.78 9.17
CA LEU A 47 -3.63 -16.89 8.37
C LEU A 47 -2.38 -17.34 9.16
N ALA A 48 -2.51 -17.59 10.47
CA ALA A 48 -1.40 -18.07 11.30
C ALA A 48 -0.80 -19.38 10.77
N ASN A 49 0.53 -19.48 10.81
CA ASN A 49 1.34 -20.63 10.38
C ASN A 49 1.17 -21.04 8.91
N THR A 50 0.51 -20.22 8.07
CA THR A 50 0.36 -20.47 6.63
C THR A 50 1.58 -20.03 5.82
N GLY A 51 2.41 -19.13 6.38
CA GLY A 51 3.52 -18.46 5.69
C GLY A 51 3.09 -17.31 4.78
N ILE A 52 1.79 -17.07 4.59
CA ILE A 52 1.25 -15.98 3.76
C ILE A 52 1.62 -14.64 4.40
N GLY A 53 2.26 -13.76 3.62
CA GLY A 53 2.62 -12.41 4.07
C GLY A 53 1.39 -11.51 4.19
N ILE A 54 1.23 -10.83 5.32
CA ILE A 54 0.06 -10.00 5.61
C ILE A 54 0.49 -8.53 5.65
N VAL A 55 -0.16 -7.71 4.83
CA VAL A 55 -0.17 -6.26 4.95
C VAL A 55 -1.42 -5.88 5.72
N ILE A 56 -1.28 -5.16 6.82
CA ILE A 56 -2.41 -4.63 7.61
C ILE A 56 -2.43 -3.12 7.54
N GLY A 57 -3.63 -2.53 7.63
CA GLY A 57 -3.82 -1.08 7.55
C GLY A 57 -4.34 -0.49 8.85
N THR A 58 -3.96 0.75 9.13
CA THR A 58 -4.71 1.61 10.06
C THR A 58 -5.88 2.24 9.30
N ALA A 59 -6.99 2.53 9.99
CA ALA A 59 -8.00 3.38 9.37
C ALA A 59 -7.45 4.81 9.20
N ASN A 60 -7.95 5.55 8.21
CA ASN A 60 -7.64 6.98 8.10
C ASN A 60 -8.05 7.74 9.37
N GLY A 61 -9.13 7.32 10.03
CA GLY A 61 -9.59 7.90 11.30
C GLY A 61 -8.65 7.69 12.50
N ASP A 62 -7.72 6.74 12.44
CA ASP A 62 -6.76 6.49 13.51
C ASP A 62 -5.55 7.45 13.44
N ILE A 63 -5.29 8.02 12.26
CA ILE A 63 -4.10 8.86 12.00
C ILE A 63 -3.96 10.00 13.02
N PRO A 64 -5.02 10.75 13.39
CA PRO A 64 -4.89 11.78 14.40
C PRO A 64 -4.37 11.27 15.74
N GLY A 65 -4.90 10.15 16.25
CA GLY A 65 -4.45 9.55 17.51
C GLY A 65 -3.03 9.01 17.41
N LEU A 66 -2.71 8.32 16.32
CA LEU A 66 -1.36 7.81 16.04
C LEU A 66 -0.32 8.93 15.95
N ALA A 67 -0.69 10.09 15.41
CA ALA A 67 0.20 11.24 15.28
C ALA A 67 0.43 11.98 16.61
N SER A 68 -0.63 12.17 17.39
CA SER A 68 -0.57 13.03 18.58
C SER A 68 -0.06 12.34 19.84
N ASP A 69 -0.23 11.02 19.96
CA ASP A 69 0.12 10.28 21.17
C ASP A 69 0.91 9.00 20.85
N PRO A 70 2.21 8.94 21.18
CA PRO A 70 3.01 7.72 21.05
C PRO A 70 2.43 6.52 21.81
N ASN A 71 1.71 6.71 22.92
CA ASN A 71 1.07 5.62 23.65
C ASN A 71 -0.14 5.04 22.91
N PHE A 72 -0.82 5.86 22.09
CA PHE A 72 -1.85 5.36 21.19
C PHE A 72 -1.24 4.42 20.15
N ALA A 73 -0.10 4.78 19.55
CA ALA A 73 0.63 3.89 18.62
C ALA A 73 1.10 2.59 19.29
N LYS A 74 1.64 2.68 20.52
CA LYS A 74 1.99 1.48 21.32
C LYS A 74 0.79 0.58 21.58
N SER A 75 -0.34 1.17 21.97
CA SER A 75 -1.57 0.42 22.21
C SER A 75 -2.08 -0.24 20.93
N TRP A 76 -1.99 0.45 19.80
CA TRP A 76 -2.35 -0.10 18.49
C TRP A 76 -1.48 -1.31 18.13
N ILE A 77 -0.16 -1.23 18.30
CA ILE A 77 0.76 -2.37 18.06
C ILE A 77 0.47 -3.52 19.04
N ASN A 78 0.27 -3.24 20.33
CA ASN A 78 -0.05 -4.23 21.35
C ASN A 78 -1.37 -4.97 21.07
N THR A 79 -2.31 -4.31 20.41
CA THR A 79 -3.64 -4.87 20.12
C THR A 79 -3.63 -5.64 18.79
N ASN A 80 -3.03 -5.05 17.76
CA ASN A 80 -3.22 -5.49 16.37
C ASN A 80 -2.05 -6.30 15.79
N VAL A 81 -0.91 -6.35 16.49
CA VAL A 81 0.31 -7.02 15.99
C VAL A 81 0.83 -8.06 16.97
N LEU A 82 1.11 -7.68 18.22
CA LEU A 82 1.77 -8.57 19.18
C LEU A 82 1.04 -9.89 19.46
N PRO A 83 -0.31 -9.93 19.53
CA PRO A 83 -1.02 -11.18 19.80
C PRO A 83 -0.87 -12.20 18.66
N PHE A 84 -0.55 -11.75 17.44
CA PHE A 84 -0.56 -12.57 16.24
C PHE A 84 0.85 -12.91 15.73
N TYR A 85 1.84 -12.07 16.00
CA TYR A 85 3.21 -12.26 15.54
C TYR A 85 4.02 -13.15 16.50
N PRO A 86 4.84 -14.11 16.02
CA PRO A 86 5.21 -14.36 14.63
C PRO A 86 4.35 -15.41 13.91
N ALA A 87 3.34 -16.01 14.55
CA ALA A 87 2.53 -17.05 13.93
C ALA A 87 1.87 -16.54 12.64
N SER A 88 1.36 -15.32 12.66
CA SER A 88 0.89 -14.59 11.49
C SER A 88 2.03 -13.74 10.92
N ASN A 89 2.37 -13.95 9.65
CA ASN A 89 3.50 -13.30 8.99
C ASN A 89 3.16 -11.87 8.56
N ILE A 90 2.99 -10.96 9.52
CA ILE A 90 2.75 -9.54 9.27
C ILE A 90 4.06 -8.92 8.75
N ILE A 91 4.04 -8.38 7.53
CA ILE A 91 5.24 -7.87 6.84
C ILE A 91 5.25 -6.35 6.67
N LEU A 92 4.07 -5.72 6.65
CA LEU A 92 3.92 -4.29 6.41
C LEU A 92 2.68 -3.76 7.13
N ILE A 93 2.84 -2.62 7.80
CA ILE A 93 1.74 -1.80 8.31
C ILE A 93 1.61 -0.58 7.40
N THR A 94 0.42 -0.36 6.85
CA THR A 94 0.12 0.86 6.09
C THR A 94 -0.66 1.84 6.97
N VAL A 95 -0.07 3.00 7.24
CA VAL A 95 -0.74 4.10 7.95
C VAL A 95 -1.60 4.87 6.95
N GLY A 96 -2.90 4.60 6.99
CA GLY A 96 -3.88 5.16 6.07
C GLY A 96 -3.81 4.63 4.64
N ASN A 97 -4.78 5.07 3.84
CA ASN A 97 -4.93 4.78 2.42
C ASN A 97 -5.35 6.04 1.66
N GLU A 98 -4.53 6.41 0.67
CA GLU A 98 -4.70 7.55 -0.24
C GLU A 98 -4.91 8.91 0.46
N VAL A 99 -4.33 9.05 1.66
CA VAL A 99 -4.46 10.24 2.52
C VAL A 99 -3.98 11.51 1.82
N MET A 100 -2.87 11.42 1.08
CA MET A 100 -2.30 12.55 0.36
C MET A 100 -3.23 13.12 -0.73
N THR A 101 -4.19 12.34 -1.21
CA THR A 101 -5.20 12.77 -2.20
C THR A 101 -6.60 12.92 -1.61
N SER A 102 -6.73 12.98 -0.28
CA SER A 102 -8.02 13.04 0.43
C SER A 102 -8.66 14.44 0.51
N ASN A 103 -7.94 15.49 0.09
CA ASN A 103 -8.30 16.90 0.29
C ASN A 103 -8.46 17.33 1.77
N ASP A 104 -8.03 16.51 2.74
CA ASP A 104 -7.97 16.86 4.15
C ASP A 104 -6.53 17.21 4.57
N GLN A 105 -6.20 18.50 4.53
CA GLN A 105 -4.87 18.99 4.89
C GLN A 105 -4.46 18.64 6.33
N ASN A 106 -5.42 18.62 7.26
CA ASN A 106 -5.15 18.29 8.65
C ASN A 106 -4.76 16.82 8.80
N LEU A 107 -5.40 15.94 8.03
CA LEU A 107 -5.06 14.52 7.99
C LEU A 107 -3.71 14.28 7.33
N MET A 108 -3.44 14.95 6.20
CA MET A 108 -2.17 14.88 5.48
C MET A 108 -0.98 15.27 6.38
N ASN A 109 -1.08 16.40 7.08
CA ASN A 109 -0.02 16.90 7.96
C ASN A 109 0.28 15.97 9.14
N LYS A 110 -0.64 15.07 9.50
CA LYS A 110 -0.49 14.10 10.59
C LYS A 110 0.08 12.75 10.13
N LEU A 111 0.17 12.52 8.82
CA LEU A 111 0.57 11.24 8.26
C LEU A 111 2.01 10.85 8.65
N LEU A 112 2.96 11.76 8.45
CA LEU A 112 4.37 11.50 8.77
C LEU A 112 4.59 11.28 10.29
N PRO A 113 4.09 12.13 11.21
CA PRO A 113 4.15 11.85 12.65
C PRO A 113 3.52 10.53 13.06
N ALA A 114 2.37 10.15 12.46
CA ALA A 114 1.74 8.86 12.72
C ALA A 114 2.63 7.69 12.31
N MET A 115 3.23 7.74 11.11
CA MET A 115 4.18 6.73 10.64
C MET A 115 5.40 6.61 11.55
N GLN A 116 5.94 7.74 12.01
CA GLN A 116 7.07 7.77 12.95
C GLN A 116 6.70 7.11 14.29
N ASN A 117 5.53 7.41 14.86
CA ASN A 117 5.09 6.82 16.11
C ASN A 117 4.83 5.30 15.99
N VAL A 118 4.25 4.85 14.87
CA VAL A 118 4.08 3.40 14.60
C VAL A 118 5.44 2.70 14.46
N GLN A 119 6.39 3.30 13.76
CA GLN A 119 7.75 2.75 13.63
C GLN A 119 8.47 2.68 14.98
N ASN A 120 8.34 3.72 15.81
CA ASN A 120 8.91 3.73 17.17
C ASN A 120 8.27 2.67 18.05
N ALA A 121 6.94 2.48 17.98
CA ALA A 121 6.26 1.42 18.71
C ALA A 121 6.71 0.01 18.29
N LEU A 122 6.97 -0.21 16.98
CA LEU A 122 7.58 -1.46 16.51
C LEU A 122 9.03 -1.64 17.01
N ASN A 123 9.81 -0.56 17.04
CA ASN A 123 11.18 -0.60 17.57
C ASN A 123 11.19 -0.98 19.04
N ASP A 124 10.34 -0.35 19.85
CA ASP A 124 10.16 -0.65 21.29
C ASP A 124 9.74 -2.12 21.51
N ALA A 125 8.93 -2.68 20.60
CA ALA A 125 8.52 -4.08 20.61
C ALA A 125 9.56 -5.05 20.00
N SER A 126 10.77 -4.57 19.63
CA SER A 126 11.80 -5.38 18.94
C SER A 126 11.34 -6.03 17.62
N LEU A 127 10.37 -5.37 16.95
CA LEU A 127 9.85 -5.69 15.62
C LEU A 127 10.34 -4.71 14.54
N GLY A 128 11.06 -3.66 14.94
CA GLY A 128 11.80 -2.77 14.05
C GLY A 128 12.63 -3.55 13.03
N GLY A 129 12.48 -3.21 11.75
CA GLY A 129 13.16 -3.89 10.65
C GLY A 129 12.54 -5.24 10.23
N LYS A 130 11.79 -5.91 11.10
CA LYS A 130 11.05 -7.16 10.79
C LYS A 130 9.70 -6.85 10.13
N ILE A 131 9.01 -5.84 10.64
CA ILE A 131 7.76 -5.31 10.07
C ILE A 131 8.06 -3.90 9.57
N LYS A 132 7.71 -3.63 8.31
CA LYS A 132 7.90 -2.29 7.72
C LYS A 132 6.68 -1.41 7.96
N VAL A 133 6.88 -0.10 7.92
CA VAL A 133 5.81 0.91 8.00
C VAL A 133 5.83 1.74 6.73
N SER A 134 4.68 1.91 6.09
CA SER A 134 4.52 2.79 4.93
C SER A 134 3.12 3.43 4.96
N THR A 135 2.76 4.15 3.91
CA THR A 135 1.38 4.59 3.63
C THR A 135 1.03 4.21 2.19
N VAL A 136 -0.25 4.05 1.88
CA VAL A 136 -0.68 3.73 0.51
C VAL A 136 -1.07 4.99 -0.24
N HIS A 137 -0.49 5.16 -1.41
CA HIS A 137 -0.63 6.30 -2.27
C HIS A 137 -1.52 6.00 -3.49
N SER A 138 -2.18 7.02 -4.05
CA SER A 138 -2.82 6.93 -5.37
C SER A 138 -1.87 7.48 -6.45
N MET A 139 -2.10 7.11 -7.71
CA MET A 139 -1.39 7.73 -8.84
C MET A 139 -1.69 9.24 -8.99
N GLY A 140 -2.77 9.74 -8.36
CA GLY A 140 -3.15 11.16 -8.39
C GLY A 140 -2.16 12.10 -7.68
N LEU A 141 -1.12 11.55 -7.07
CA LEU A 141 0.00 12.31 -6.55
C LEU A 141 0.87 12.95 -7.64
N LEU A 142 0.85 12.41 -8.86
CA LEU A 142 1.69 12.87 -9.95
C LEU A 142 1.02 14.05 -10.66
N LYS A 143 1.78 15.14 -10.86
CA LYS A 143 1.36 16.27 -11.70
C LYS A 143 1.64 15.99 -13.17
N GLN A 144 2.78 15.38 -13.43
CA GLN A 144 3.16 14.89 -14.73
C GLN A 144 3.56 13.42 -14.60
N SER A 145 3.07 12.60 -15.53
CA SER A 145 3.40 11.18 -15.64
C SER A 145 3.70 10.72 -17.07
N GLU A 146 3.45 11.56 -18.08
CA GLU A 146 3.70 11.24 -19.48
C GLU A 146 4.66 12.26 -20.13
N PRO A 147 5.78 11.82 -20.74
CA PRO A 147 6.31 10.44 -20.67
C PRO A 147 6.81 10.08 -19.24
N PRO A 148 7.01 8.80 -18.90
CA PRO A 148 7.41 8.39 -17.55
C PRO A 148 8.66 9.09 -16.99
N SER A 149 9.63 9.40 -17.84
CA SER A 149 10.84 10.13 -17.44
C SER A 149 10.61 11.56 -16.96
N SER A 150 9.48 12.18 -17.28
CA SER A 150 9.09 13.49 -16.74
C SER A 150 8.20 13.38 -15.49
N GLY A 151 8.02 12.16 -14.97
CA GLY A 151 7.30 11.84 -13.75
C GLY A 151 7.68 12.77 -12.61
N ASN A 152 6.72 13.52 -12.07
CA ASN A 152 6.92 14.35 -10.89
C ASN A 152 5.68 14.38 -10.00
N PHE A 153 5.92 14.46 -8.69
CA PHE A 153 4.85 14.72 -7.73
C PHE A 153 4.27 16.12 -7.94
N ASP A 154 2.98 16.28 -7.65
CA ASP A 154 2.38 17.60 -7.58
C ASP A 154 3.11 18.46 -6.55
N PRO A 155 3.63 19.64 -6.94
CA PRO A 155 4.38 20.51 -6.03
C PRO A 155 3.61 20.91 -4.78
N SER A 156 2.27 20.84 -4.79
CA SER A 156 1.43 21.08 -3.61
C SER A 156 1.67 20.08 -2.47
N TYR A 157 2.21 18.89 -2.76
CA TYR A 157 2.62 17.92 -1.74
C TYR A 157 4.02 18.19 -1.18
N GLY A 158 4.86 18.92 -1.92
CA GLY A 158 6.16 19.47 -1.54
C GLY A 158 6.91 18.75 -0.41
N ASP A 159 7.11 19.46 0.69
CA ASP A 159 7.89 19.01 1.85
C ASP A 159 7.29 17.78 2.55
N LEU A 160 5.97 17.60 2.51
CA LEU A 160 5.32 16.45 3.11
C LEU A 160 5.69 15.17 2.35
N MET A 161 5.62 15.18 1.02
CA MET A 161 6.06 14.03 0.21
C MET A 161 7.55 13.75 0.42
N LYS A 162 8.38 14.80 0.46
CA LYS A 162 9.80 14.67 0.74
C LYS A 162 10.05 13.97 2.10
N GLY A 163 9.37 14.40 3.16
CA GLY A 163 9.50 13.80 4.49
C GLY A 163 9.04 12.34 4.54
N LEU A 164 7.99 11.96 3.81
CA LEU A 164 7.54 10.58 3.70
C LEU A 164 8.58 9.70 2.97
N LEU A 165 9.19 10.22 1.90
CA LEU A 165 10.24 9.51 1.17
C LEU A 165 11.53 9.36 1.99
N GLU A 166 11.92 10.41 2.72
CA GLU A 166 13.05 10.36 3.65
C GLU A 166 12.81 9.32 4.76
N PHE A 167 11.60 9.28 5.33
CA PHE A 167 11.21 8.25 6.29
C PHE A 167 11.30 6.84 5.69
N ASN A 168 10.75 6.64 4.48
CA ASN A 168 10.79 5.33 3.82
C ASN A 168 12.22 4.88 3.56
N SER A 169 13.08 5.79 3.07
CA SER A 169 14.51 5.54 2.84
C SER A 169 15.23 5.14 4.12
N ALA A 170 15.04 5.92 5.21
CA ALA A 170 15.70 5.67 6.50
C ALA A 170 15.32 4.32 7.13
N ASN A 171 14.11 3.82 6.87
CA ASN A 171 13.60 2.57 7.46
C ASN A 171 13.64 1.37 6.50
N GLY A 172 14.09 1.57 5.25
CA GLY A 172 14.01 0.57 4.18
C GLY A 172 12.58 0.10 3.93
N SER A 173 11.62 1.02 4.04
CA SER A 173 10.20 0.76 3.81
C SER A 173 9.84 0.99 2.33
N PRO A 174 8.86 0.24 1.79
CA PRO A 174 8.43 0.40 0.41
C PRO A 174 7.61 1.70 0.24
N PHE A 175 7.59 2.22 -0.99
CA PHE A 175 6.57 3.19 -1.41
C PHE A 175 5.36 2.40 -1.97
N ALA A 176 4.27 2.31 -1.20
CA ALA A 176 3.09 1.56 -1.62
C ALA A 176 2.16 2.47 -2.44
N ILE A 177 1.76 2.01 -3.62
CA ILE A 177 0.92 2.77 -4.55
C ILE A 177 -0.20 1.90 -5.12
N ASN A 178 -1.34 2.50 -5.43
CA ASN A 178 -2.47 1.87 -6.10
C ASN A 178 -2.48 2.26 -7.59
N PRO A 179 -1.82 1.49 -8.48
CA PRO A 179 -1.82 1.72 -9.92
C PRO A 179 -3.09 1.17 -10.58
N TYR A 180 -3.77 1.99 -11.40
CA TYR A 180 -5.01 1.58 -12.07
C TYR A 180 -5.06 2.05 -13.54
N PRO A 181 -4.47 1.27 -14.47
CA PRO A 181 -4.60 1.51 -15.92
C PRO A 181 -6.04 1.70 -16.41
N TYR A 182 -7.01 1.08 -15.73
CA TYR A 182 -8.43 1.24 -16.01
C TYR A 182 -8.88 2.71 -16.01
N PHE A 183 -8.40 3.55 -15.09
CA PHE A 183 -8.83 4.96 -15.05
C PHE A 183 -8.27 5.79 -16.20
N ALA A 184 -7.08 5.42 -16.71
CA ALA A 184 -6.54 6.02 -17.93
C ALA A 184 -7.41 5.66 -19.14
N TYR A 185 -7.78 4.38 -19.29
CA TYR A 185 -8.69 3.93 -20.36
C TYR A 185 -10.09 4.56 -20.25
N ARG A 186 -10.64 4.69 -19.04
CA ARG A 186 -11.94 5.34 -18.85
C ARG A 186 -11.96 6.79 -19.36
N SER A 187 -10.81 7.47 -19.30
CA SER A 187 -10.66 8.86 -19.77
C SER A 187 -10.36 8.94 -21.27
N ASP A 188 -9.83 7.87 -21.86
CA ASP A 188 -9.50 7.75 -23.27
C ASP A 188 -9.81 6.33 -23.79
N THR A 189 -10.97 6.17 -24.42
CA THR A 189 -11.55 4.87 -24.76
C THR A 189 -11.13 4.32 -26.12
N ARG A 190 -10.13 4.92 -26.78
CA ARG A 190 -9.65 4.47 -28.08
C ARG A 190 -9.08 3.05 -28.03
N PRO A 191 -9.19 2.25 -29.11
CA PRO A 191 -8.70 0.86 -29.14
C PRO A 191 -7.23 0.71 -28.76
N GLU A 192 -6.36 1.62 -29.21
CA GLU A 192 -4.95 1.59 -28.87
C GLU A 192 -4.67 1.79 -27.37
N THR A 193 -5.50 2.58 -26.69
CA THR A 193 -5.42 2.78 -25.24
C THR A 193 -5.93 1.55 -24.49
N LEU A 194 -6.99 0.89 -25.01
CA LEU A 194 -7.47 -0.38 -24.46
C LEU A 194 -6.37 -1.44 -24.52
N ASP A 195 -5.76 -1.64 -25.69
CA ASP A 195 -4.71 -2.64 -25.89
C ASP A 195 -3.51 -2.36 -24.98
N PHE A 196 -3.11 -1.09 -24.86
CA PHE A 196 -2.03 -0.66 -23.98
C PHE A 196 -2.34 -0.88 -22.49
N CYS A 197 -3.58 -0.68 -22.05
CA CYS A 197 -3.99 -0.92 -20.66
C CYS A 197 -4.18 -2.40 -20.33
N LEU A 198 -4.47 -3.25 -21.31
CA LEU A 198 -4.72 -4.69 -21.15
C LEU A 198 -3.51 -5.57 -21.47
N PHE A 199 -2.31 -4.98 -21.62
CA PHE A 199 -1.08 -5.68 -21.99
C PHE A 199 -1.20 -6.46 -23.32
N GLN A 200 -2.07 -6.01 -24.23
CA GLN A 200 -2.23 -6.61 -25.55
C GLN A 200 -1.14 -6.13 -26.52
N PRO A 201 -0.87 -6.86 -27.63
CA PRO A 201 0.06 -6.41 -28.65
C PRO A 201 -0.30 -5.01 -29.18
N ASN A 202 0.62 -4.06 -29.09
CA ASN A 202 0.42 -2.68 -29.53
C ASN A 202 1.74 -2.06 -30.00
N ALA A 203 1.66 -0.83 -30.54
CA ALA A 203 2.83 -0.13 -31.08
C ALA A 203 3.84 0.34 -30.01
N GLY A 204 3.46 0.33 -28.73
CA GLY A 204 4.20 0.89 -27.60
C GLY A 204 4.27 2.42 -27.61
N ARG A 205 4.62 3.01 -26.47
CA ARG A 205 4.88 4.45 -26.33
C ARG A 205 6.36 4.67 -26.05
N MET A 206 7.03 5.44 -26.91
CA MET A 206 8.45 5.75 -26.77
C MET A 206 8.62 6.98 -25.86
N ASP A 207 9.35 6.82 -24.78
CA ASP A 207 9.80 7.94 -23.98
C ASP A 207 10.91 8.69 -24.72
N GLY A 208 10.63 9.95 -25.09
CA GLY A 208 11.54 10.78 -25.88
C GLY A 208 12.87 11.06 -25.19
N ASN A 209 12.93 11.08 -23.86
CA ASN A 209 14.13 11.43 -23.09
C ASN A 209 15.00 10.19 -22.83
N THR A 210 14.39 9.10 -22.38
CA THR A 210 15.14 7.88 -21.98
C THR A 210 15.30 6.87 -23.10
N LYS A 211 14.53 7.00 -24.19
CA LYS A 211 14.43 6.02 -25.30
C LYS A 211 13.91 4.65 -24.85
N ILE A 212 13.30 4.56 -23.66
CA ILE A 212 12.60 3.37 -23.21
C ILE A 212 11.25 3.31 -23.95
N LYS A 213 10.97 2.15 -24.52
CA LYS A 213 9.67 1.87 -25.15
C LYS A 213 8.79 1.12 -24.18
N TYR A 214 7.79 1.79 -23.65
CA TYR A 214 6.80 1.19 -22.77
C TYR A 214 5.75 0.46 -23.60
N MET A 215 5.41 -0.77 -23.20
CA MET A 215 4.50 -1.64 -23.94
C MET A 215 3.12 -1.77 -23.28
N ASN A 216 2.96 -1.24 -22.07
CA ASN A 216 1.69 -1.25 -21.34
C ASN A 216 1.59 -0.02 -20.42
N MET A 217 0.36 0.30 -20.02
CA MET A 217 0.07 1.43 -19.13
C MET A 217 0.57 1.21 -17.70
N PHE A 218 0.66 -0.03 -17.21
CA PHE A 218 1.12 -0.29 -15.85
C PHE A 218 2.55 0.20 -15.63
N ASP A 219 3.43 0.00 -16.62
CA ASP A 219 4.82 0.48 -16.59
C ASP A 219 4.96 1.97 -16.97
N ALA A 220 3.93 2.56 -17.61
CA ALA A 220 4.02 3.87 -18.27
C ALA A 220 3.25 5.01 -17.59
N GLN A 221 2.60 4.75 -16.45
CA GLN A 221 1.72 5.70 -15.76
C GLN A 221 2.35 6.33 -14.52
#